data_AF-A0A7I9VC40-F1
#
_entry.id   AF-A0A7I9VC40-F1
#
_cell.length_a   1.000
_cell.length_b   1.000
_cell.length_c   1.000
_cell.angle_alpha   90.00
_cell.angle_beta   90.00
_cell.angle_gamma   90.00
#
_symmetry.space_group_name_H-M   'P 1'
#
loop_
_entity.id
_entity.type
_entity.pdbx_description
1 polymer ?
#
loop_
_entity_poly.entity_id
_entity_poly.type
_entity_poly.pdbx_seq_one_letter_code
_entity_poly.pdbx_strand_id
1 'polypeptide(L)'
;MEPVTLIVAAIALGATDGARETTKLAIGDAYAAVKGWITNRYSSVTAEVEGLEQEPEEELRRALLAKKLEQAGAGDDVELLGLAQSVLTAVEEQAPELPATVGVVIRRASVGGDIEVVDVAVDGGSGVVAEDVAAGGDLRIGKVAAGRVRWSV
;
A
#
# COMPACT_ATOMS: atom_id res chain seq x y z
N MET A 1 -6.73 -7.02 3.17
CA MET A 1 -7.08 -5.82 2.37
C MET A 1 -7.84 -6.28 1.16
N GLU A 2 -8.87 -5.53 0.73
CA GLU A 2 -9.54 -5.84 -0.53
C GLU A 2 -8.55 -5.69 -1.71
N PRO A 3 -8.62 -6.57 -2.73
CA PRO A 3 -7.68 -6.59 -3.84
C PRO A 3 -7.52 -5.21 -4.52
N VAL A 4 -8.63 -4.51 -4.74
CA VAL A 4 -8.63 -3.19 -5.38
C VAL A 4 -8.00 -2.13 -4.48
N THR A 5 -8.23 -2.16 -3.17
CA THR A 5 -7.59 -1.24 -2.23
C THR A 5 -6.06 -1.38 -2.28
N LEU A 6 -5.54 -2.61 -2.41
CA LEU A 6 -4.12 -2.87 -2.56
C LEU A 6 -3.57 -2.23 -3.84
N ILE A 7 -4.26 -2.42 -4.97
CA ILE A 7 -3.86 -1.83 -6.26
C ILE A 7 -3.82 -0.30 -6.17
N VAL A 8 -4.84 0.33 -5.60
CA VAL A 8 -4.87 1.79 -5.44
C VAL A 8 -3.75 2.29 -4.53
N ALA A 9 -3.48 1.59 -3.42
CA ALA A 9 -2.39 1.95 -2.52
C ALA A 9 -1.02 1.86 -3.21
N ALA A 10 -0.79 0.81 -4.00
CA ALA A 10 0.43 0.64 -4.78
C ALA A 10 0.61 1.77 -5.81
N ILE A 11 -0.45 2.15 -6.52
CA ILE A 11 -0.42 3.25 -7.50
C ILE A 11 -0.11 4.58 -6.80
N ALA A 12 -0.80 4.87 -5.70
CA ALA A 12 -0.57 6.09 -4.94
C ALA A 12 0.88 6.19 -4.44
N LEU A 13 1.41 5.12 -3.86
CA LEU A 13 2.78 5.07 -3.34
C LEU A 13 3.83 5.19 -4.45
N GLY A 14 3.68 4.45 -5.55
CA GLY A 14 4.60 4.55 -6.69
C GLY A 14 4.51 5.88 -7.45
N ALA A 15 3.44 6.65 -7.22
CA ALA A 15 3.26 7.97 -7.78
C ALA A 15 3.85 9.11 -6.93
N THR A 16 4.11 8.89 -5.65
CA THR A 16 4.70 9.90 -4.75
C THR A 16 6.09 10.32 -5.25
N ASP A 17 6.41 11.62 -5.17
CA ASP A 17 7.69 12.17 -5.65
C ASP A 17 8.90 11.46 -5.03
N GLY A 18 8.86 11.19 -3.72
CA GLY A 18 9.92 10.48 -3.02
C GLY A 18 10.08 9.01 -3.46
N ALA A 19 9.07 8.42 -4.08
CA ALA A 19 9.12 7.07 -4.66
C ALA A 19 9.78 7.05 -6.06
N ARG A 20 9.79 8.21 -6.74
CA ARG A 20 10.30 8.39 -8.10
C ARG A 20 11.70 8.99 -8.16
N GLU A 21 12.38 9.09 -7.02
CA GLU A 21 13.79 9.48 -7.00
C GLU A 21 14.63 8.53 -7.86
N THR A 22 15.60 9.08 -8.58
CA THR A 22 16.42 8.32 -9.55
C THR A 22 17.28 7.22 -8.92
N THR A 23 17.48 7.27 -7.60
CA THR A 23 18.15 6.25 -6.81
C THR A 23 17.27 5.03 -6.52
N LYS A 24 15.94 5.13 -6.69
CA LYS A 24 14.93 4.13 -6.34
C LYS A 24 14.36 3.44 -7.58
N LEU A 25 15.26 2.91 -8.43
CA LEU A 25 14.92 2.38 -9.75
C LEU A 25 13.89 1.25 -9.69
N ALA A 26 13.92 0.39 -8.66
CA ALA A 26 12.98 -0.73 -8.59
C ALA A 26 11.54 -0.27 -8.36
N ILE A 27 11.34 0.83 -7.62
CA ILE A 27 10.01 1.41 -7.43
C ILE A 27 9.50 1.96 -8.77
N GLY A 28 10.34 2.71 -9.49
CA GLY A 28 10.00 3.26 -10.80
C GLY A 28 9.64 2.18 -11.82
N ASP A 29 10.43 1.11 -11.90
CA ASP A 29 10.22 -0.01 -12.82
C ASP A 29 8.93 -0.78 -12.48
N ALA A 30 8.72 -1.10 -11.19
CA ALA A 30 7.51 -1.78 -10.74
C ALA A 30 6.26 -0.92 -11.00
N TYR A 31 6.34 0.39 -10.75
CA TYR A 31 5.25 1.32 -11.00
C TYR A 31 4.93 1.44 -12.50
N ALA A 32 5.95 1.54 -13.34
CA ALA A 32 5.79 1.57 -14.79
C ALA A 32 5.12 0.29 -15.32
N ALA A 33 5.44 -0.87 -14.74
CA ALA A 33 4.78 -2.13 -15.08
C ALA A 33 3.28 -2.12 -14.72
N VAL A 34 2.91 -1.64 -13.53
CA VAL A 34 1.49 -1.46 -13.15
C VAL A 34 0.78 -0.52 -14.13
N LYS A 35 1.38 0.64 -14.44
CA LYS A 35 0.79 1.62 -15.35
C LYS A 35 0.61 1.04 -16.76
N GLY A 36 1.62 0.35 -17.28
CA GLY A 36 1.54 -0.34 -18.57
C GLY A 36 0.44 -1.39 -18.62
N TRP A 37 0.27 -2.16 -17.54
CA TRP A 37 -0.80 -3.15 -17.44
C TRP A 37 -2.19 -2.51 -17.47
N ILE A 38 -2.40 -1.46 -16.67
CA ILE A 38 -3.66 -0.72 -16.60
C ILE A 38 -3.99 -0.07 -17.94
N THR A 39 -3.04 0.63 -18.56
CA THR A 39 -3.29 1.29 -19.86
C THR A 39 -3.66 0.28 -20.95
N ASN A 40 -3.08 -0.93 -20.93
CA ASN A 40 -3.35 -1.94 -21.94
C ASN A 40 -4.68 -2.68 -21.72
N ARG A 41 -4.99 -3.05 -20.47
CA ARG A 41 -6.11 -3.95 -20.15
C ARG A 41 -7.33 -3.25 -19.55
N TYR A 42 -7.11 -2.10 -18.92
CA TYR A 42 -8.08 -1.28 -18.21
C TYR A 42 -8.04 0.16 -18.70
N SER A 43 -7.92 0.36 -20.02
CA SER A 43 -7.70 1.67 -20.63
C SER A 43 -8.73 2.73 -20.21
N SER A 44 -9.96 2.32 -19.90
CA SER A 44 -11.04 3.17 -19.36
C SER A 44 -10.76 3.76 -17.96
N VAL A 45 -9.72 3.29 -17.26
CA VAL A 45 -9.30 3.71 -15.91
C VAL A 45 -8.02 4.57 -15.95
N THR A 46 -7.41 4.72 -17.14
CA THR A 46 -6.12 5.43 -17.28
C THR A 46 -6.20 6.88 -16.81
N ALA A 47 -7.32 7.57 -17.08
CA ALA A 47 -7.51 8.96 -16.68
C ALA A 47 -7.57 9.13 -15.16
N GLU A 48 -8.15 8.17 -14.44
CA GLU A 48 -8.20 8.17 -12.98
C GLU A 48 -6.82 7.87 -12.37
N VAL A 49 -6.01 7.02 -13.00
CA VAL A 49 -4.60 6.81 -12.59
C VAL A 49 -3.80 8.10 -12.76
N GLU A 50 -3.87 8.74 -13.92
CA GLU A 50 -3.19 10.03 -14.16
C GLU A 50 -3.68 11.12 -13.19
N GLY A 51 -4.98 11.13 -12.89
CA GLY A 51 -5.56 11.99 -11.88
C GLY A 51 -4.96 11.74 -10.49
N LEU A 52 -4.85 10.48 -10.06
CA LEU A 52 -4.25 10.14 -8.77
C LEU A 52 -2.76 10.46 -8.73
N GLU A 53 -2.03 10.33 -9.85
CA GLU A 53 -0.59 10.67 -9.90
C GLU A 53 -0.29 12.13 -9.55
N GLN A 54 -1.21 13.05 -9.83
CA GLN A 54 -1.02 14.47 -9.53
C GLN A 54 -1.22 14.77 -8.03
N GLU A 55 -2.06 14.01 -7.36
CA GLU A 55 -2.40 14.19 -5.95
C GLU A 55 -2.51 12.81 -5.27
N PRO A 56 -1.39 12.09 -5.05
CA PRO A 56 -1.43 10.69 -4.63
C PRO A 56 -2.04 10.47 -3.25
N GLU A 57 -2.07 11.49 -2.40
CA GLU A 57 -2.61 11.44 -1.03
C GLU A 57 -4.10 11.80 -0.96
N GLU A 58 -4.72 12.25 -2.06
CA GLU A 58 -6.10 12.74 -2.05
C GLU A 58 -7.09 11.56 -2.02
N GLU A 59 -7.93 11.54 -0.98
CA GLU A 59 -8.79 10.41 -0.66
C GLU A 59 -9.91 10.20 -1.70
N LEU A 60 -10.47 11.27 -2.27
CA LEU A 60 -11.54 11.16 -3.27
C LEU A 60 -11.02 10.56 -4.59
N ARG A 61 -9.81 10.88 -5.01
CA ARG A 61 -9.12 10.31 -6.18
C ARG A 61 -8.82 8.84 -5.96
N ARG A 62 -8.35 8.47 -4.77
CA ARG A 62 -8.15 7.05 -4.39
C ARG A 62 -9.47 6.27 -4.43
N ALA A 63 -10.52 6.82 -3.82
CA ALA A 63 -11.84 6.19 -3.80
C ALA A 63 -12.47 6.09 -5.20
N LEU A 64 -12.30 7.12 -6.04
CA LEU A 64 -12.75 7.11 -7.42
C LEU A 64 -12.04 6.03 -8.24
N LEU A 65 -10.70 5.96 -8.12
CA LEU A 65 -9.91 4.94 -8.81
C LEU A 65 -10.32 3.53 -8.36
N ALA A 66 -10.50 3.32 -7.05
CA ALA A 66 -10.96 2.04 -6.50
C ALA A 66 -12.29 1.61 -7.14
N LYS A 67 -13.28 2.51 -7.12
CA LYS A 67 -14.59 2.25 -7.73
C LYS A 67 -14.48 1.90 -9.22
N LYS A 68 -13.61 2.57 -9.97
CA LYS A 68 -13.43 2.32 -11.41
C LYS A 68 -12.77 0.97 -11.69
N LEU A 69 -11.76 0.62 -10.88
CA LEU A 69 -11.10 -0.68 -10.96
C LEU A 69 -12.06 -1.83 -10.61
N GLU A 70 -12.89 -1.67 -9.58
CA GLU A 70 -13.95 -2.64 -9.25
C GLU A 70 -14.94 -2.81 -10.41
N GLN A 71 -15.45 -1.70 -10.96
CA GLN A 71 -16.37 -1.74 -12.10
C GLN A 71 -15.77 -2.41 -13.34
N ALA A 72 -14.46 -2.31 -13.50
CA ALA A 72 -13.73 -2.95 -14.60
C ALA A 72 -13.33 -4.41 -14.30
N GLY A 73 -13.62 -4.93 -13.10
CA GLY A 73 -13.25 -6.29 -12.69
C GLY A 73 -11.76 -6.48 -12.41
N ALA A 74 -11.02 -5.40 -12.14
CA ALA A 74 -9.58 -5.46 -11.88
C ALA A 74 -9.24 -6.13 -10.54
N GLY A 75 -10.20 -6.26 -9.63
CA GLY A 75 -10.02 -6.93 -8.34
C GLY A 75 -9.73 -8.43 -8.44
N ASP A 76 -10.10 -9.07 -9.55
CA ASP A 76 -9.86 -10.49 -9.80
C ASP A 76 -8.63 -10.73 -10.68
N ASP A 77 -7.93 -9.68 -11.10
CA ASP A 77 -6.74 -9.78 -11.95
C ASP A 77 -5.49 -10.09 -11.10
N VAL A 78 -5.17 -11.38 -11.02
CA VAL A 78 -4.02 -11.90 -10.26
C VAL A 78 -2.69 -11.32 -10.75
N GLU A 79 -2.55 -11.01 -12.05
CA GLU A 79 -1.31 -10.42 -12.57
C GLU A 79 -1.18 -8.97 -12.12
N LEU A 80 -2.26 -8.18 -12.20
CA LEU A 80 -2.28 -6.81 -11.69
C LEU A 80 -2.01 -6.76 -10.18
N LEU A 81 -2.58 -7.69 -9.41
CA LEU A 81 -2.31 -7.79 -7.98
C LEU A 81 -0.84 -8.11 -7.68
N GLY A 82 -0.22 -9.00 -8.45
CA GLY A 82 1.21 -9.30 -8.33
C GLY A 82 2.10 -8.10 -8.65
N LEU A 83 1.77 -7.34 -9.70
CA LEU A 83 2.48 -6.10 -10.04
C LEU A 83 2.32 -5.04 -8.95
N ALA A 84 1.11 -4.85 -8.43
CA ALA A 84 0.85 -3.92 -7.34
C ALA A 84 1.61 -4.31 -6.06
N GLN A 85 1.64 -5.60 -5.73
CA GLN A 85 2.41 -6.12 -4.59
C GLN A 85 3.91 -5.86 -4.75
N SER A 86 4.44 -5.94 -5.99
CA SER A 86 5.84 -5.67 -6.29
C SER A 86 6.21 -4.20 -6.05
N VAL A 87 5.31 -3.25 -6.34
CA VAL A 87 5.52 -1.83 -6.01
C VAL A 87 5.64 -1.66 -4.49
N LEU A 88 4.73 -2.27 -3.72
CA LEU A 88 4.76 -2.17 -2.26
C LEU A 88 6.06 -2.73 -1.68
N THR A 89 6.50 -3.90 -2.15
CA THR A 89 7.78 -4.50 -1.73
C THR A 89 8.97 -3.62 -2.09
N ALA A 90 9.00 -3.03 -3.30
CA ALA A 90 10.08 -2.13 -3.70
C ALA A 90 10.11 -0.86 -2.82
N VAL A 91 8.95 -0.33 -2.42
CA VAL A 91 8.84 0.81 -1.50
C VAL A 91 9.34 0.43 -0.12
N GLU A 92 8.96 -0.73 0.42
CA GLU A 92 9.45 -1.24 1.71
C GLU A 92 10.98 -1.37 1.73
N GLU A 93 11.60 -1.79 0.63
CA GLU A 93 13.05 -2.01 0.53
C GLU A 93 13.85 -0.72 0.28
N GLN A 94 13.34 0.19 -0.55
CA GLN A 94 14.11 1.34 -1.05
C GLN A 94 13.64 2.69 -0.52
N ALA A 95 12.46 2.74 0.09
CA ALA A 95 11.85 3.96 0.60
C ALA A 95 11.04 3.71 1.89
N PRO A 96 11.60 3.06 2.93
CA PRO A 96 10.88 2.80 4.18
C PRO A 96 10.44 4.07 4.92
N GLU A 97 10.99 5.23 4.55
CA GLU A 97 10.60 6.55 5.06
C GLU A 97 9.32 7.11 4.42
N LEU A 98 8.82 6.54 3.31
CA LEU A 98 7.57 6.99 2.71
C LEU A 98 6.39 6.59 3.59
N PRO A 99 5.34 7.43 3.70
CA PRO A 99 4.14 7.10 4.45
C PRO A 99 3.48 5.83 3.92
N ALA A 100 3.66 4.72 4.64
CA ALA A 100 2.94 3.50 4.30
C ALA A 100 1.44 3.71 4.56
N THR A 101 0.59 3.29 3.61
CA THR A 101 -0.88 3.26 3.82
C THR A 101 -1.25 2.26 4.92
N VAL A 102 -0.33 1.33 5.24
CA VAL A 102 -0.42 0.45 6.40
C VAL A 102 0.92 0.38 7.13
N GLY A 103 0.96 0.66 8.43
CA GLY A 103 2.21 0.72 9.20
C GLY A 103 2.84 -0.66 9.46
N VAL A 104 2.03 -1.65 9.82
CA VAL A 104 2.47 -3.04 10.01
C VAL A 104 1.47 -4.00 9.36
N VAL A 105 1.98 -4.93 8.56
CA VAL A 105 1.17 -6.01 7.95
C VAL A 105 1.68 -7.37 8.42
N ILE A 106 0.82 -8.15 9.08
CA ILE A 106 1.10 -9.54 9.47
C ILE A 106 0.11 -10.44 8.74
N ARG A 107 0.62 -11.40 7.95
CA ARG A 107 -0.21 -12.35 7.20
C ARG A 107 0.24 -13.77 7.47
N ARG A 108 -0.71 -14.66 7.79
CA ARG A 108 -0.50 -16.11 7.96
C ARG A 108 0.68 -16.40 8.92
N ALA A 109 0.68 -15.73 10.07
CA ALA A 109 1.70 -15.90 11.08
C ALA A 109 1.19 -16.83 12.18
N SER A 110 1.92 -17.92 12.44
CA SER A 110 1.65 -18.80 13.57
C SER A 110 2.94 -18.97 14.36
N VAL A 111 2.97 -18.44 15.58
CA VAL A 111 4.13 -18.53 16.48
C VAL A 111 3.70 -19.18 17.80
N GLY A 112 4.57 -20.01 18.38
CA GLY A 112 4.28 -20.68 19.66
C GLY A 112 4.37 -19.76 20.88
N GLY A 113 4.83 -18.52 20.71
CA GLY A 113 5.00 -17.53 21.78
C GLY A 113 4.15 -16.28 21.57
N ASP A 114 4.64 -15.15 22.08
CA ASP A 114 3.96 -13.86 22.02
C ASP A 114 4.18 -13.17 20.67
N ILE A 115 3.22 -12.34 20.28
CA ILE A 115 3.34 -11.36 19.18
C ILE A 115 3.14 -9.98 19.78
N GLU A 116 4.12 -9.09 19.59
CA GLU A 116 4.05 -7.71 20.06
C GLU A 116 4.33 -6.72 18.93
N VAL A 117 3.39 -5.79 18.72
CA VAL A 117 3.50 -4.67 17.80
C VAL A 117 3.34 -3.39 18.62
N VAL A 118 4.41 -2.60 18.73
CA VAL A 118 4.45 -1.39 19.55
C VAL A 118 5.04 -0.22 18.77
N ASP A 119 4.65 1.00 19.14
CA ASP A 119 5.22 2.25 18.63
C ASP A 119 5.07 2.40 17.10
N VAL A 120 3.88 2.10 16.57
CA VAL A 120 3.57 2.22 15.14
C VAL A 120 3.03 3.62 14.84
N ALA A 121 3.69 4.36 13.96
CA ALA A 121 3.22 5.64 13.45
C ALA A 121 2.97 5.58 11.95
N VAL A 122 1.81 6.06 11.50
CA VAL A 122 1.47 6.19 10.07
C VAL A 122 1.01 7.61 9.79
N ASP A 123 1.40 8.21 8.66
CA ASP A 123 0.92 9.56 8.27
C ASP A 123 -0.42 9.52 7.50
N GLY A 124 -1.09 8.37 7.48
CA GLY A 124 -2.42 8.13 6.92
C GLY A 124 -2.66 6.64 6.68
N GLY A 125 -3.92 6.19 6.74
CA GLY A 125 -4.28 4.78 6.53
C GLY A 125 -4.31 3.94 7.82
N SER A 126 -4.07 2.63 7.73
CA SER A 126 -4.20 1.69 8.86
C SER A 126 -2.89 1.55 9.63
N GLY A 127 -2.90 1.71 10.95
CA GLY A 127 -1.68 1.49 11.73
C GLY A 127 -1.18 0.05 11.66
N VAL A 128 -2.04 -0.92 11.97
CA VAL A 128 -1.71 -2.36 11.94
C VAL A 128 -2.81 -3.13 11.24
N VAL A 129 -2.44 -4.02 10.33
CA VAL A 129 -3.33 -5.02 9.70
C VAL A 129 -2.77 -6.41 9.99
N ALA A 130 -3.55 -7.20 10.71
CA ALA A 130 -3.23 -8.59 11.04
C ALA A 130 -4.30 -9.52 10.46
N GLU A 131 -3.88 -10.48 9.64
CA GLU A 131 -4.74 -11.44 8.96
C GLU A 131 -4.19 -12.86 9.13
N ASP A 132 -5.05 -13.80 9.56
CA ASP A 132 -4.67 -15.19 9.89
C ASP A 132 -3.45 -15.27 10.83
N VAL A 133 -3.57 -14.60 11.99
CA VAL A 133 -2.51 -14.53 13.00
C VAL A 133 -2.87 -15.37 14.22
N ALA A 134 -1.96 -16.26 14.61
CA ALA A 134 -2.06 -17.09 15.80
C ALA A 134 -0.80 -16.92 16.67
N ALA A 135 -0.99 -16.48 17.90
CA ALA A 135 0.02 -16.49 18.95
C ALA A 135 -0.30 -17.62 19.93
N GLY A 136 0.73 -18.39 20.33
CA GLY A 136 0.61 -19.36 21.42
C GLY A 136 0.55 -18.70 22.80
N GLY A 137 1.07 -17.47 22.89
CA GLY A 137 0.97 -16.60 24.07
C GLY A 137 0.14 -15.35 23.79
N ASP A 138 0.60 -14.20 24.25
CA ASP A 138 -0.11 -12.93 24.15
C ASP A 138 0.03 -12.29 22.75
N LEU A 139 -1.05 -11.69 22.24
CA LEU A 139 -1.00 -10.75 21.12
C LEU A 139 -1.21 -9.33 21.64
N ARG A 140 -0.18 -8.49 21.56
CA ARG A 140 -0.23 -7.08 21.98
C ARG A 140 -0.03 -6.13 20.81
N ILE A 141 -0.94 -5.17 20.67
CA ILE A 141 -0.83 -4.05 19.74
C ILE A 141 -0.98 -2.76 20.56
N GLY A 142 0.08 -1.96 20.65
CA GLY A 142 0.13 -0.79 21.53
C GLY A 142 0.76 0.42 20.87
N LYS A 143 0.40 1.62 21.35
CA LYS A 143 0.96 2.90 20.91
C LYS A 143 0.92 3.10 19.38
N VAL A 144 -0.19 2.70 18.77
CA VAL A 144 -0.45 2.92 17.35
C VAL A 144 -1.01 4.32 17.17
N ALA A 145 -0.42 5.12 16.29
CA ALA A 145 -0.82 6.48 16.06
C ALA A 145 -0.88 6.84 14.57
N ALA A 146 -1.87 7.66 14.22
CA ALA A 146 -2.04 8.22 12.89
C ALA A 146 -1.76 9.74 12.91
N GLY A 147 -0.95 10.21 11.97
CA GLY A 147 -0.45 11.58 11.85
C GLY A 147 0.86 11.84 12.59
N ARG A 148 1.37 13.08 12.50
CA ARG A 148 2.65 13.50 13.10
C ARG A 148 2.63 13.39 14.63
N VAL A 149 3.23 12.32 15.16
CA VAL A 149 3.27 12.06 16.60
C VAL A 149 4.62 12.49 17.18
N ARG A 150 4.57 13.41 18.16
CA ARG A 150 5.70 13.69 19.04
C ARG A 150 5.58 12.79 20.27
N TRP A 151 6.33 11.69 20.28
CA TRP A 151 6.51 10.92 21.50
C TRP A 151 7.43 11.71 22.43
N SER A 152 6.88 12.16 23.56
CA SER A 152 7.69 12.73 24.64
C SER A 152 8.28 11.56 25.44
N VAL A 153 9.60 11.56 25.53
CA VAL A 153 10.41 10.63 26.33
C VAL A 153 10.18 10.86 27.82
#